data_AF-A0A7X6UX46-F1
#
_entry.id   AF-A0A7X6UX46-F1
#
_cell.length_a   1.000
_cell.length_b   1.000
_cell.length_c   1.000
_cell.angle_alpha   90.00
_cell.angle_beta   90.00
_cell.angle_gamma   90.00
#
_symmetry.space_group_name_H-M   'P 1'
#
loop_
_entity.id
_entity.type
_entity.pdbx_description
1 polymer ?
#
loop_
_entity_poly.entity_id
_entity_poly.type
_entity_poly.pdbx_seq_one_letter_code
_entity_poly.pdbx_strand_id
1 'polypeptide(L)'
;MTSTLIQFINHPGDLFRNTQAVKLPDPDTNLEEFLVLFLPYYQSDQQVALLNDLYLLFHKEFPDSEAEKLFKQENDISNDSDVLRKITALESQLKHKAYQNFYHLIREQKLAVYT
;
A
#
# COMPACT_ATOMS: atom_id res chain seq x y z
N MET A 1 -11.99 3.81 23.57
CA MET A 1 -11.58 4.13 22.20
C MET A 1 -12.69 3.66 21.28
N THR A 2 -13.32 4.57 20.54
CA THR A 2 -14.30 4.22 19.51
C THR A 2 -13.54 3.76 18.28
N SER A 3 -13.85 2.56 17.79
CA SER A 3 -13.23 2.00 16.60
C SER A 3 -14.10 2.34 15.41
N THR A 4 -13.59 3.12 14.46
CA THR A 4 -14.28 3.34 13.19
C THR A 4 -14.26 2.06 12.37
N LEU A 5 -15.44 1.62 11.93
CA LEU A 5 -15.59 0.47 11.04
C LEU A 5 -15.94 0.95 9.64
N ILE A 6 -15.53 0.18 8.64
CA ILE A 6 -15.92 0.35 7.25
C ILE A 6 -16.52 -0.93 6.70
N GLN A 7 -17.40 -0.81 5.72
CA GLN A 7 -17.96 -1.96 5.02
C GLN A 7 -18.18 -1.61 3.55
N PHE A 8 -17.69 -2.47 2.64
CA PHE A 8 -18.07 -2.37 1.24
C PHE A 8 -19.53 -2.81 1.06
N ILE A 9 -20.33 -1.97 0.41
CA ILE A 9 -21.76 -2.23 0.21
C ILE A 9 -21.97 -3.39 -0.77
N ASN A 10 -21.13 -3.46 -1.80
CA ASN A 10 -21.08 -4.56 -2.76
C ASN A 10 -19.69 -5.18 -2.77
N HIS A 11 -19.60 -6.45 -3.17
CA HIS A 11 -18.32 -7.14 -3.26
C HIS A 11 -17.38 -6.42 -4.25
N PRO A 12 -16.15 -6.03 -3.84
CA PRO A 12 -15.23 -5.25 -4.68
C PRO A 12 -14.69 -6.00 -5.90
N GLY A 13 -14.78 -7.33 -5.90
CA GLY A 13 -14.43 -8.17 -7.05
C GLY A 13 -13.01 -8.73 -7.01
N ASP A 14 -12.38 -8.77 -5.82
CA ASP A 14 -11.07 -9.36 -5.60
C ASP A 14 -11.07 -10.27 -4.37
N LEU A 15 -9.95 -10.96 -4.14
CA LEU A 15 -9.81 -11.96 -3.09
C LEU A 15 -9.67 -11.35 -1.67
N PHE A 16 -9.14 -10.13 -1.56
CA PHE A 16 -8.73 -9.56 -0.28
C PHE A 16 -9.80 -8.68 0.36
N ARG A 17 -10.79 -8.25 -0.41
CA ARG A 17 -11.85 -7.37 0.07
C ARG A 17 -13.21 -8.03 -0.12
N ASN A 18 -14.05 -7.89 0.88
CA ASN A 18 -15.39 -8.43 0.88
C ASN A 18 -16.37 -7.43 1.51
N THR A 19 -17.61 -7.86 1.73
CA THR A 19 -18.68 -7.03 2.31
C THR A 19 -18.78 -7.17 3.83
N GLN A 20 -17.77 -7.72 4.51
CA GLN A 20 -17.73 -7.75 5.98
C GLN A 20 -17.30 -6.39 6.51
N ALA A 21 -17.83 -6.01 7.66
CA ALA A 21 -17.37 -4.82 8.35
C ALA A 21 -15.99 -5.08 8.95
N VAL A 22 -15.03 -4.22 8.63
CA VAL A 22 -13.65 -4.28 9.15
C VAL A 22 -13.30 -2.96 9.82
N LYS A 23 -12.30 -2.99 10.70
CA LYS A 23 -11.78 -1.76 11.32
C LYS A 23 -11.11 -0.92 10.22
N LEU A 24 -11.34 0.39 10.23
CA LEU A 24 -10.58 1.31 9.39
C LEU A 24 -9.10 1.29 9.83
N PRO A 25 -8.16 0.81 8.99
CA PRO A 25 -6.76 0.85 9.34
C PRO A 25 -6.26 2.30 9.36
N ASP A 26 -5.39 2.58 10.32
CA ASP A 26 -4.68 3.85 10.41
C ASP A 26 -3.41 3.76 9.53
N PRO A 27 -3.31 4.52 8.43
CA PRO A 27 -2.18 4.42 7.52
C PRO A 27 -0.89 5.03 8.05
N ASP A 28 -0.86 5.60 9.27
CA ASP A 28 0.39 5.97 9.94
C ASP A 28 0.99 4.78 10.72
N THR A 29 0.18 3.78 11.06
CA THR A 29 0.61 2.61 11.86
C THR A 29 0.42 1.28 11.14
N ASN A 30 -0.43 1.22 10.13
CA ASN A 30 -0.75 0.03 9.32
C ASN A 30 -1.09 0.46 7.89
N LEU A 31 -0.04 0.88 7.16
CA LEU A 31 -0.17 1.31 5.77
C LEU A 31 -0.59 0.16 4.85
N GLU A 32 -0.05 -1.04 5.05
CA GLU A 32 -0.33 -2.21 4.21
C GLU A 32 -1.83 -2.50 4.13
N GLU A 33 -2.50 -2.65 5.28
CA GLU A 33 -3.93 -2.95 5.30
C GLU A 33 -4.76 -1.79 4.69
N PHE A 34 -4.33 -0.55 4.89
CA PHE A 34 -4.96 0.61 4.25
C PHE A 34 -4.82 0.56 2.72
N LEU A 35 -3.64 0.21 2.20
CA LEU A 35 -3.41 0.05 0.77
C LEU A 35 -4.18 -1.14 0.19
N VAL A 36 -4.24 -2.27 0.88
CA VAL A 36 -5.02 -3.44 0.44
C VAL A 36 -6.50 -3.07 0.26
N LEU A 37 -7.07 -2.32 1.21
CA LEU A 37 -8.47 -1.93 1.15
C LEU A 37 -8.73 -0.89 0.06
N PHE A 38 -7.86 0.11 -0.06
CA PHE A 38 -8.19 1.33 -0.83
C PHE A 38 -7.32 1.59 -2.06
N LEU A 39 -6.22 0.90 -2.28
CA LEU A 39 -5.49 1.02 -3.53
C LEU A 39 -6.19 0.20 -4.63
N PRO A 40 -6.57 0.81 -5.76
CA PRO A 40 -7.06 0.07 -6.91
C PRO A 40 -5.97 -0.89 -7.42
N TYR A 41 -6.33 -2.15 -7.67
CA TYR A 41 -5.43 -3.14 -8.25
C TYR A 41 -4.14 -3.38 -7.45
N TYR A 42 -4.19 -3.32 -6.12
CA TYR A 42 -3.03 -3.49 -5.22
C TYR A 42 -2.08 -4.63 -5.64
N GLN A 43 -2.61 -5.80 -5.99
CA GLN A 43 -1.84 -6.98 -6.39
C GLN A 43 -0.99 -6.80 -7.67
N SER A 44 -1.42 -5.94 -8.58
CA SER A 44 -0.76 -5.72 -9.86
C SER A 44 -0.20 -4.31 -10.00
N ASP A 45 -0.19 -3.51 -8.94
CA ASP A 45 0.41 -2.18 -8.96
C ASP A 45 1.94 -2.31 -8.92
N GLN A 46 2.59 -1.86 -9.98
CA GLN A 46 4.05 -1.92 -10.13
C GLN A 46 4.78 -1.12 -9.04
N GLN A 47 4.18 -0.08 -8.48
CA GLN A 47 4.78 0.68 -7.38
C GLN A 47 4.74 -0.11 -6.06
N VAL A 48 3.72 -0.95 -5.86
CA VAL A 48 3.67 -1.85 -4.70
C VAL A 48 4.75 -2.92 -4.83
N ALA A 49 4.91 -3.49 -6.04
CA ALA A 49 6.00 -4.42 -6.31
C ALA A 49 7.38 -3.78 -6.06
N LEU A 50 7.62 -2.58 -6.59
CA LEU A 50 8.86 -1.83 -6.35
C LEU A 50 9.06 -1.51 -4.86
N LEU A 51 8.00 -1.15 -4.14
CA LEU A 51 8.08 -0.88 -2.70
C LEU A 51 8.50 -2.14 -1.92
N ASN A 52 7.96 -3.31 -2.27
CA ASN A 52 8.37 -4.58 -1.67
C ASN A 52 9.85 -4.87 -1.93
N ASP A 53 10.32 -4.70 -3.17
CA ASP A 53 11.74 -4.89 -3.50
C ASP A 53 12.64 -3.91 -2.73
N LEU A 54 12.24 -2.64 -2.60
CA LEU A 54 12.97 -1.66 -1.79
C LEU A 54 13.05 -2.07 -0.32
N TYR A 55 12.00 -2.66 0.24
CA TYR A 55 12.00 -3.19 1.61
C TYR A 55 12.93 -4.39 1.76
N LEU A 56 12.94 -5.33 0.81
CA LEU A 56 13.92 -6.42 0.78
C LEU A 56 15.34 -5.87 0.76
N LEU A 57 15.59 -4.83 -0.03
CA LEU A 57 16.90 -4.19 -0.10
C LEU A 57 17.26 -3.52 1.23
N PHE A 58 16.33 -2.80 1.83
CA PHE A 58 16.52 -2.12 3.11
C PHE A 58 16.84 -3.09 4.26
N HIS A 59 16.18 -4.24 4.28
CA HIS A 59 16.39 -5.28 5.29
C HIS A 59 17.51 -6.27 4.97
N LYS A 60 18.21 -6.10 3.83
CA LYS A 60 19.27 -7.00 3.34
C LYS A 60 18.76 -8.43 3.15
N GLU A 61 17.52 -8.56 2.69
CA GLU A 61 16.83 -9.81 2.39
C GLU A 61 16.78 -10.10 0.88
N PHE A 62 17.54 -9.34 0.08
CA PHE A 62 17.69 -9.62 -1.35
C PHE A 62 18.31 -11.01 -1.55
N PRO A 63 17.69 -11.88 -2.38
CA PRO A 63 18.07 -13.29 -2.44
C PRO A 63 19.38 -13.53 -3.20
N ASP A 64 19.78 -12.61 -4.08
CA ASP A 64 20.96 -12.74 -4.92
C ASP A 64 21.73 -11.41 -5.02
N SER A 65 23.06 -11.51 -4.89
CA SER A 65 23.94 -10.34 -4.86
C SER A 65 24.12 -9.65 -6.21
N GLU A 66 23.98 -10.39 -7.32
CA GLU A 66 24.02 -9.79 -8.67
C GLU A 66 22.69 -9.12 -9.00
N ALA A 67 21.56 -9.74 -8.63
CA ALA A 67 20.23 -9.14 -8.69
C ALA A 67 20.15 -7.86 -7.85
N GLU A 68 20.72 -7.85 -6.64
CA GLU A 68 20.79 -6.66 -5.80
C GLU A 68 21.55 -5.52 -6.48
N LYS A 69 22.72 -5.81 -7.09
CA LYS A 69 23.50 -4.81 -7.82
C LYS A 69 22.75 -4.26 -9.03
N LEU A 70 22.13 -5.14 -9.82
CA LEU A 70 21.35 -4.74 -10.98
C LEU A 70 20.17 -3.86 -10.56
N PHE A 71 19.41 -4.28 -9.54
CA PHE A 71 18.30 -3.50 -9.00
C PHE A 71 18.74 -2.12 -8.51
N LYS A 72 19.87 -2.04 -7.78
CA LYS A 72 20.46 -0.77 -7.35
C LYS A 72 20.81 0.13 -8.52
N GLN A 73 21.39 -0.43 -9.59
CA GLN A 73 21.75 0.32 -10.80
C GLN A 73 20.50 0.82 -11.54
N GLU A 74 19.52 -0.06 -11.78
CA GLU A 74 18.28 0.27 -12.49
C GLU A 74 17.44 1.33 -11.77
N ASN A 75 17.57 1.42 -10.44
CA ASN A 75 16.81 2.32 -9.61
C ASN A 75 17.63 3.51 -9.06
N ASP A 76 18.83 3.77 -9.57
CA ASP A 76 19.70 4.87 -9.11
C ASP A 76 19.91 4.90 -7.58
N ILE A 77 20.22 3.76 -6.98
CA ILE A 77 20.43 3.60 -5.53
C ILE A 77 21.92 3.47 -5.25
N SER A 78 22.49 4.48 -4.59
CA SER A 78 23.93 4.49 -4.26
C SER A 78 24.22 4.13 -2.80
N ASN A 79 23.25 4.32 -1.89
CA ASN A 79 23.43 4.12 -0.46
C ASN A 79 22.07 3.90 0.24
N ASP A 80 22.10 3.51 1.52
CA ASP A 80 20.90 3.22 2.31
C ASP A 80 19.96 4.43 2.47
N SER A 81 20.49 5.66 2.44
CA SER A 81 19.65 6.87 2.51
C SER A 81 18.81 7.08 1.24
N ASP A 82 19.32 6.65 0.08
CA ASP A 82 18.54 6.64 -1.17
C ASP A 82 17.39 5.63 -1.10
N VAL A 83 17.63 4.47 -0.50
CA VAL A 83 16.59 3.45 -0.29
C VAL A 83 15.46 4.01 0.57
N LEU A 84 15.79 4.56 1.74
CA LEU A 84 14.81 5.17 2.65
C LEU A 84 14.02 6.30 1.97
N ARG A 85 14.72 7.20 1.27
CA ARG A 85 14.07 8.30 0.53
C ARG A 85 13.06 7.78 -0.50
N LYS A 86 13.41 6.71 -1.23
CA LYS A 86 12.54 6.09 -2.24
C LYS A 86 11.34 5.39 -1.59
N ILE A 87 11.55 4.64 -0.51
CA ILE A 87 10.47 4.03 0.28
C ILE A 87 9.48 5.11 0.73
N THR A 88 9.95 6.13 1.45
CA THR A 88 9.08 7.21 1.97
C THR A 88 8.32 7.93 0.86
N ALA A 89 8.96 8.17 -0.29
CA ALA A 89 8.32 8.79 -1.43
C ALA A 89 7.21 7.91 -2.03
N LEU A 90 7.47 6.62 -2.24
CA LEU A 90 6.49 5.67 -2.78
C LEU A 90 5.33 5.45 -1.82
N GLU A 91 5.60 5.29 -0.53
CA GLU A 91 4.56 5.17 0.50
C GLU A 91 3.64 6.40 0.49
N SER A 92 4.22 7.60 0.42
CA SER A 92 3.44 8.84 0.35
C SER A 92 2.56 8.89 -0.90
N GLN A 93 3.08 8.47 -2.05
CA GLN A 93 2.34 8.42 -3.31
C GLN A 93 1.19 7.40 -3.26
N LEU A 94 1.46 6.19 -2.80
CA LEU A 94 0.49 5.10 -2.68
C LEU A 94 -0.60 5.46 -1.66
N LYS A 95 -0.20 6.01 -0.50
CA LYS A 95 -1.11 6.51 0.52
C LYS A 95 -2.03 7.60 -0.03
N HIS A 96 -1.49 8.54 -0.80
CA HIS A 96 -2.30 9.58 -1.44
C HIS A 96 -3.34 8.99 -2.41
N LYS A 97 -2.93 8.05 -3.28
CA LYS A 97 -3.84 7.34 -4.21
C LYS A 97 -4.94 6.58 -3.46
N ALA A 98 -4.56 5.87 -2.40
CA ALA A 98 -5.49 5.14 -1.55
C ALA A 98 -6.51 6.09 -0.86
N TYR A 99 -6.07 7.24 -0.35
CA TYR A 99 -6.99 8.26 0.20
C TYR A 99 -7.97 8.80 -0.83
N GLN A 100 -7.50 9.08 -2.04
CA GLN A 100 -8.36 9.55 -3.13
C GLN A 100 -9.45 8.52 -3.45
N ASN A 101 -9.08 7.24 -3.52
CA ASN A 101 -10.04 6.17 -3.79
C ASN A 101 -10.99 5.94 -2.60
N PHE A 102 -10.50 5.99 -1.36
CA PHE A 102 -11.34 5.93 -0.16
C PHE A 102 -12.43 7.02 -0.19
N TYR A 103 -12.04 8.27 -0.44
CA TYR A 103 -12.99 9.37 -0.55
C TYR A 103 -13.97 9.17 -1.70
N HIS A 104 -13.49 8.70 -2.85
CA HIS A 104 -14.35 8.37 -3.99
C HIS A 104 -15.39 7.30 -3.63
N LEU A 105 -14.99 6.21 -2.99
CA LEU A 105 -15.89 5.11 -2.61
C LEU A 105 -16.99 5.56 -1.64
N ILE A 106 -16.67 6.44 -0.68
CA ILE A 106 -17.67 7.05 0.21
C ILE A 106 -18.65 7.90 -0.61
N ARG A 107 -18.15 8.78 -1.47
CA ARG A 107 -18.97 9.69 -2.27
C ARG A 107 -19.93 8.94 -3.20
N GLU A 108 -19.47 7.84 -3.79
CA GLU A 108 -20.29 6.97 -4.66
C GLU A 108 -21.18 6.00 -3.87
N GLN A 109 -21.23 6.10 -2.54
CA GLN A 109 -22.00 5.20 -1.66
C GLN A 109 -21.67 3.73 -1.90
N LYS A 110 -20.40 3.42 -2.16
CA LYS A 110 -19.88 2.05 -2.29
C LYS A 110 -19.25 1.54 -1.00
N LEU A 111 -18.98 2.46 -0.07
CA LEU A 111 -18.37 2.20 1.23
C LEU A 111 -19.19 2.89 2.32
N ALA A 112 -19.62 2.13 3.32
CA ALA A 112 -20.27 2.65 4.52
C ALA A 112 -19.23 2.81 5.64
N VAL A 113 -19.41 3.83 6.49
CA VAL A 113 -18.55 4.12 7.64
C VAL A 113 -19.40 4.18 8.90
N TYR A 114 -18.96 3.50 9.96
CA TYR A 114 -19.63 3.43 11.26
C TYR A 114 -18.67 3.90 12.35
N THR A 115 -19.20 4.59 13.36
CA THR A 115 -18.42 5.19 14.47
C THR A 115 -18.90 4.72 15.82
#